data_AF-A0A1I6JB39-F1
#
_entry.id   AF-A0A1I6JB39-F1
#
_cell.length_a   1.000
_cell.length_b   1.000
_cell.length_c   1.000
_cell.angle_alpha   90.00
_cell.angle_beta   90.00
_cell.angle_gamma   90.00
#
_symmetry.space_group_name_H-M   'P 1'
#
loop_
_entity.id
_entity.type
_entity.pdbx_description
1 polymer ?
#
loop_
_entity_poly.entity_id
_entity_poly.type
_entity_poly.pdbx_seq_one_letter_code
_entity_poly.pdbx_strand_id
1 'polypeptide(L)'
;MTMNEQLARARSVVANLPPLAGRPRVSYDDLVAVLCEPSAMFGAPSAVRATARPDRPSLDGDWLAEILNQIVAFRGIPCTTMMETVQMAAEMVRRRGLAICDGPAVDVWVLDEGTDDVQMRYILRLDAPHHVAADLDDALTWWLCELEMCRPGFTFSFSGAWTEEDLRRLRERAEELGQTTRGDTHADLPS
;
A
#
# COMPACT_ATOMS: atom_id res chain seq x y z
N MET A 1 14.51 5.64 17.94
CA MET A 1 14.76 4.46 17.08
C MET A 1 15.22 4.98 15.73
N THR A 2 16.29 4.44 15.16
CA THR A 2 16.75 4.87 13.83
C THR A 2 15.89 4.22 12.74
N MET A 3 15.72 4.87 11.58
CA MET A 3 14.94 4.35 10.44
C MET A 3 15.35 2.91 10.05
N ASN A 4 16.64 2.60 10.15
CA ASN A 4 17.17 1.26 9.87
C ASN A 4 16.71 0.19 10.88
N GLU A 5 16.54 0.55 12.16
CA GLU A 5 16.03 -0.37 13.18
C GLU A 5 14.56 -0.70 12.96
N GLN A 6 13.77 0.29 12.55
CA GLN A 6 12.34 0.13 12.29
C GLN A 6 12.08 -0.78 11.08
N LEU A 7 12.81 -0.57 9.98
CA LEU A 7 12.73 -1.43 8.79
C LEU A 7 13.19 -2.86 9.10
N ALA A 8 14.27 -3.02 9.87
CA ALA A 8 14.74 -4.35 10.28
C ALA A 8 13.69 -5.08 11.13
N ARG A 9 13.04 -4.37 12.05
CA ARG A 9 11.93 -4.91 12.85
C ARG A 9 10.76 -5.33 11.96
N ALA A 10 10.30 -4.46 11.07
CA ALA A 10 9.19 -4.75 10.17
C ALA A 10 9.48 -5.98 9.28
N ARG A 11 10.69 -6.09 8.73
CA ARG A 11 11.12 -7.27 7.95
C ARG A 11 11.12 -8.55 8.78
N SER A 12 11.59 -8.47 10.03
CA SER A 12 11.56 -9.61 10.96
C SER A 12 10.12 -10.06 11.24
N VAL A 13 9.20 -9.12 11.46
CA VAL A 13 7.76 -9.42 11.65
C VAL A 13 7.23 -10.14 10.40
N VAL A 14 7.40 -9.54 9.22
CA VAL A 14 6.87 -10.10 7.96
C VAL A 14 7.41 -11.50 7.67
N ALA A 15 8.71 -11.74 7.92
CA ALA A 15 9.32 -13.05 7.72
C ALA A 15 8.73 -14.16 8.62
N ASN A 16 8.14 -13.79 9.77
CA ASN A 16 7.53 -14.70 10.72
C ASN A 16 6.00 -14.81 10.58
N LEU A 17 5.39 -14.06 9.66
CA LEU A 17 3.95 -14.15 9.46
C LEU A 17 3.58 -15.46 8.77
N PRO A 18 2.54 -16.18 9.24
CA PRO A 18 2.01 -17.32 8.51
C PRO A 18 1.48 -16.88 7.13
N PRO A 19 1.45 -17.81 6.15
CA PRO A 19 0.62 -17.63 4.97
C PRO A 19 -0.83 -17.33 5.41
N LEU A 20 -1.62 -16.66 4.56
CA LEU A 20 -3.00 -16.17 4.82
C LEU A 20 -4.00 -17.19 5.43
N ALA A 21 -3.62 -18.45 5.62
CA ALA A 21 -4.41 -19.52 6.23
C ALA A 21 -4.32 -19.60 7.78
N GLY A 22 -3.55 -18.76 8.46
CA GLY A 22 -3.44 -18.77 9.93
C GLY A 22 -3.56 -17.38 10.54
N ARG A 23 -4.23 -17.27 11.71
CA ARG A 23 -4.30 -16.01 12.47
C ARG A 23 -2.90 -15.64 12.94
N PRO A 24 -2.28 -14.57 12.41
CA PRO A 24 -0.93 -14.21 12.80
C PRO A 24 -0.96 -13.74 14.26
N ARG A 25 -0.05 -14.22 15.10
CA ARG A 25 0.12 -13.68 16.46
C ARG A 25 0.96 -12.42 16.36
N VAL A 26 0.29 -11.30 16.18
CA VAL A 26 0.92 -9.99 15.94
C VAL A 26 0.74 -9.14 17.18
N SER A 27 1.85 -8.68 17.76
CA SER A 27 1.77 -7.70 18.83
C SER A 27 1.43 -6.32 18.26
N TYR A 28 1.02 -5.43 19.15
CA TYR A 28 0.69 -4.06 18.79
C TYR A 28 1.83 -3.35 18.08
N ASP A 29 3.02 -3.41 18.65
CA ASP A 29 4.22 -2.81 18.08
C ASP A 29 4.63 -3.41 16.73
N ASP A 30 4.33 -4.69 16.51
CA ASP A 30 4.62 -5.35 15.23
C ASP A 30 3.76 -4.78 14.11
N LEU A 31 2.48 -4.50 14.40
CA LEU A 31 1.59 -3.83 13.47
C LEU A 31 2.06 -2.41 13.16
N VAL A 32 2.40 -1.63 14.18
CA VAL A 32 2.95 -0.26 14.01
C VAL A 32 4.22 -0.28 13.16
N ALA A 33 5.15 -1.20 13.45
CA ALA A 33 6.39 -1.31 12.69
C ALA A 33 6.13 -1.58 11.20
N VAL A 34 5.23 -2.49 10.87
CA VAL A 34 4.86 -2.80 9.48
C VAL A 34 4.16 -1.64 8.79
N LEU A 35 3.26 -0.94 9.47
CA LEU A 35 2.53 0.18 8.89
C LEU A 35 3.41 1.42 8.67
N CYS A 36 4.42 1.65 9.52
CA CYS A 36 5.40 2.70 9.28
C CYS A 36 6.41 2.35 8.18
N GLU A 37 6.71 1.05 8.00
CA GLU A 37 7.70 0.56 7.02
C GLU A 37 7.04 -0.39 6.00
N PRO A 38 6.14 0.11 5.15
CA PRO A 38 5.34 -0.72 4.23
C PRO A 38 6.22 -1.51 3.25
N SER A 39 7.42 -1.05 2.93
CA SER A 39 8.34 -1.77 2.04
C SER A 39 8.72 -3.17 2.54
N ALA A 40 8.63 -3.42 3.85
CA ALA A 40 8.84 -4.74 4.42
C ALA A 40 7.78 -5.75 3.96
N MET A 41 6.54 -5.31 3.78
CA MET A 41 5.40 -6.16 3.41
C MET A 41 5.11 -6.15 1.90
N PHE A 42 5.18 -4.96 1.30
CA PHE A 42 4.79 -4.72 -0.10
C PHE A 42 5.96 -4.81 -1.09
N GLY A 43 7.19 -4.95 -0.59
CA GLY A 43 8.40 -5.05 -1.41
C GLY A 43 9.12 -3.71 -1.61
N ALA A 44 10.18 -3.75 -2.41
CA ALA A 44 10.99 -2.57 -2.67
C ALA A 44 10.18 -1.47 -3.39
N PRO A 45 10.33 -0.19 -3.02
CA PRO A 45 9.74 0.91 -3.75
C PRO A 45 10.22 0.97 -5.20
N SER A 46 9.37 1.47 -6.09
CA SER A 46 9.77 1.76 -7.47
C SER A 46 10.57 3.07 -7.56
N ALA A 47 11.09 3.39 -8.74
CA ALA A 47 11.77 4.67 -8.98
C ALA A 47 10.82 5.87 -9.05
N VAL A 48 9.50 5.63 -9.12
CA VAL A 48 8.50 6.70 -9.19
C VAL A 48 8.32 7.29 -7.80
N ARG A 49 8.63 8.58 -7.68
CA ARG A 49 8.48 9.31 -6.41
C ARG A 49 7.05 9.77 -6.22
N ALA A 50 6.48 9.41 -5.08
CA ALA A 50 5.23 10.00 -4.63
C ALA A 50 5.45 11.50 -4.34
N THR A 51 4.57 12.34 -4.85
CA THR A 51 4.54 13.75 -4.49
C THR A 51 4.04 13.90 -3.06
N ALA A 52 4.92 14.30 -2.15
CA ALA A 52 4.54 14.60 -0.77
C ALA A 52 3.42 15.66 -0.79
N ARG A 53 2.36 15.45 0.01
CA ARG A 53 1.44 16.54 0.30
C ARG A 53 2.17 17.49 1.27
N PRO A 54 2.33 18.78 0.93
CA PRO A 54 3.18 19.70 1.70
C PRO A 54 2.76 19.85 3.16
N ASP A 55 1.50 19.58 3.48
CA ASP A 55 0.92 19.76 4.82
C ASP A 55 0.93 18.49 5.67
N ARG A 56 1.60 17.43 5.23
CA ARG A 56 1.57 16.15 5.95
C ARG A 56 2.96 15.73 6.43
N PRO A 57 3.18 15.68 7.76
CA PRO A 57 4.41 15.16 8.30
C PRO A 57 4.55 13.66 7.97
N SER A 58 5.79 13.17 8.01
CA SER A 58 6.08 11.73 7.98
C SER A 58 5.26 11.02 9.05
N LEU A 59 4.77 9.82 8.73
CA LEU A 59 3.99 9.00 9.66
C LEU A 59 4.78 8.75 10.94
N ASP A 60 4.32 9.35 12.04
CA ASP A 60 4.91 9.17 13.36
C ASP A 60 4.40 7.86 13.97
N GLY A 61 5.34 7.01 14.37
CA GLY A 61 5.05 5.71 14.97
C GLY A 61 4.35 5.83 16.32
N ASP A 62 4.71 6.82 17.14
CA ASP A 62 4.11 6.99 18.47
C ASP A 62 2.66 7.48 18.34
N TRP A 63 2.41 8.42 17.44
CA TRP A 63 1.04 8.86 17.10
C TRP A 63 0.21 7.71 16.51
N LEU A 64 0.75 6.94 15.58
CA LEU A 64 0.05 5.77 15.02
C LEU A 64 -0.28 4.73 16.11
N ALA A 65 0.67 4.54 17.04
CA ALA A 65 0.53 3.71 18.24
C ALA A 65 -0.47 4.27 19.27
N GLU A 66 -0.90 5.52 19.15
CA GLU A 66 -1.99 6.04 19.95
C GLU A 66 -3.33 5.73 19.26
N ILE A 67 -3.44 6.05 17.97
CA ILE A 67 -4.66 5.88 17.17
C ILE A 67 -5.09 4.42 17.10
N LEU A 68 -4.17 3.50 16.81
CA LEU A 68 -4.48 2.08 16.75
C LEU A 68 -4.91 1.54 18.13
N ASN A 69 -4.40 2.10 19.24
CA ASN A 69 -4.76 1.67 20.58
C ASN A 69 -6.19 2.12 20.92
N GLN A 70 -6.56 3.33 20.51
CA GLN A 70 -7.94 3.83 20.59
C GLN A 70 -8.88 2.93 19.78
N ILE A 71 -8.53 2.57 18.54
CA ILE A 71 -9.35 1.66 17.71
C ILE A 71 -9.53 0.29 18.39
N VAL A 72 -8.46 -0.31 18.92
CA VAL A 72 -8.55 -1.59 19.64
C VAL A 72 -9.46 -1.44 20.87
N ALA A 73 -9.30 -0.38 21.66
CA ALA A 73 -10.05 -0.16 22.89
C ALA A 73 -11.55 0.11 22.64
N PHE A 74 -11.89 0.95 21.66
CA PHE A 74 -13.28 1.38 21.41
C PHE A 74 -14.03 0.46 20.46
N ARG A 75 -13.34 -0.12 19.45
CA ARG A 75 -13.98 -0.96 18.43
C ARG A 75 -13.73 -2.45 18.60
N GLY A 76 -12.84 -2.84 19.52
CA GLY A 76 -12.51 -4.24 19.79
C GLY A 76 -11.86 -4.95 18.60
N ILE A 77 -11.31 -4.21 17.63
CA ILE A 77 -10.65 -4.79 16.45
C ILE A 77 -9.27 -5.27 16.87
N PRO A 78 -8.98 -6.58 16.82
CA PRO A 78 -7.66 -7.07 17.19
C PRO A 78 -6.58 -6.65 16.19
N CYS A 79 -5.34 -6.47 16.66
CA CYS A 79 -4.19 -6.20 15.78
C CYS A 79 -3.99 -7.29 14.72
N THR A 80 -4.38 -8.53 15.04
CA THR A 80 -4.31 -9.66 14.11
C THR A 80 -5.22 -9.46 12.91
N THR A 81 -6.44 -8.95 13.11
CA THR A 81 -7.38 -8.66 12.02
C THR A 81 -6.88 -7.51 11.15
N MET A 82 -6.31 -6.47 11.75
CA MET A 82 -5.70 -5.37 10.99
C MET A 82 -4.49 -5.86 10.18
N MET A 83 -3.63 -6.70 10.75
CA MET A 83 -2.52 -7.30 10.01
C MET A 83 -3.00 -8.21 8.89
N GLU A 84 -4.02 -9.04 9.11
CA GLU A 84 -4.60 -9.90 8.06
C GLU A 84 -5.09 -9.06 6.87
N THR A 85 -5.76 -7.92 7.11
CA THR A 85 -6.14 -6.96 6.07
C THR A 85 -4.91 -6.44 5.30
N VAL A 86 -3.84 -6.07 6.00
CA VAL A 86 -2.59 -5.60 5.37
C VAL A 86 -1.93 -6.70 4.54
N GLN A 87 -1.92 -7.95 5.03
CA GLN A 87 -1.38 -9.10 4.30
C GLN A 87 -2.18 -9.40 3.02
N MET A 88 -3.52 -9.32 3.09
CA MET A 88 -4.38 -9.47 1.92
C MET A 88 -4.10 -8.39 0.88
N ALA A 89 -4.02 -7.13 1.32
CA ALA A 89 -3.65 -6.02 0.45
C ALA A 89 -2.30 -6.25 -0.24
N ALA A 90 -1.28 -6.70 0.51
CA ALA A 90 0.05 -6.97 -0.02
C ALA A 90 0.05 -8.13 -1.04
N GLU A 91 -0.70 -9.19 -0.79
CA GLU A 91 -0.85 -10.29 -1.74
C GLU A 91 -1.53 -9.83 -3.03
N MET A 92 -2.53 -8.96 -2.95
CA MET A 92 -3.19 -8.41 -4.14
C MET A 92 -2.26 -7.54 -4.98
N VAL A 93 -1.48 -6.66 -4.34
CA VAL A 93 -0.45 -5.85 -5.00
C VAL A 93 0.58 -6.75 -5.69
N ARG A 94 1.08 -7.78 -4.99
CA ARG A 94 2.06 -8.73 -5.51
C ARG A 94 1.55 -9.51 -6.72
N ARG A 95 0.31 -10.01 -6.68
CA ARG A 95 -0.30 -10.75 -7.80
C ARG A 95 -0.44 -9.92 -9.07
N ARG A 96 -0.61 -8.60 -8.93
CA ARG A 96 -0.66 -7.67 -10.06
C ARG A 96 0.72 -7.15 -10.48
N GLY A 97 1.80 -7.58 -9.83
CA GLY A 97 3.16 -7.11 -10.13
C GLY A 97 3.36 -5.62 -9.88
N LEU A 98 2.58 -5.04 -8.97
CA LEU A 98 2.65 -3.61 -8.66
C LEU A 98 3.67 -3.36 -7.54
N ALA A 99 4.19 -2.13 -7.50
CA ALA A 99 5.12 -1.67 -6.48
C ALA A 99 4.57 -0.43 -5.77
N ILE A 100 5.06 -0.16 -4.57
CA ILE A 100 4.81 1.09 -3.86
C ILE A 100 5.72 2.19 -4.43
N CYS A 101 5.28 3.44 -4.35
CA CYS A 101 6.12 4.57 -4.77
C CYS A 101 7.30 4.81 -3.81
N ASP A 102 8.38 5.43 -4.30
CA ASP A 102 9.44 5.98 -3.46
C ASP A 102 8.96 7.24 -2.71
N GLY A 103 9.50 7.48 -1.52
CA GLY A 103 9.13 8.60 -0.65
C GLY A 103 7.93 8.31 0.27
N PRO A 104 7.02 9.29 0.51
CA PRO A 104 5.88 9.10 1.41
C PRO A 104 4.82 8.23 0.75
N ALA A 105 5.06 6.93 0.77
CA ALA A 105 4.19 5.92 0.17
C ALA A 105 2.86 5.75 0.93
N VAL A 106 2.68 6.41 2.07
CA VAL A 106 1.56 6.19 2.98
C VAL A 106 0.91 7.52 3.35
N ASP A 107 -0.41 7.53 3.33
CA ASP A 107 -1.25 8.57 3.90
C ASP A 107 -2.16 7.94 4.96
N VAL A 108 -2.25 8.54 6.14
CA VAL A 108 -3.19 8.11 7.19
C VAL A 108 -4.21 9.20 7.42
N TRP A 109 -5.50 8.85 7.37
CA TRP A 109 -6.61 9.75 7.67
C TRP A 109 -7.28 9.24 8.92
N VAL A 110 -7.38 10.10 9.93
CA VAL A 110 -8.15 9.80 11.14
C VAL A 110 -9.38 10.68 11.12
N LEU A 111 -10.53 10.04 11.20
CA LEU A 111 -11.80 10.70 11.44
C LEU A 111 -12.09 10.54 12.94
N ASP A 112 -12.01 11.67 13.65
CA ASP A 112 -12.40 11.81 15.04
C ASP A 112 -13.62 12.74 15.05
N GLU A 113 -14.83 12.17 15.04
CA GLU A 113 -16.07 12.94 15.09
C GLU A 113 -16.45 13.30 16.54
N GLY A 114 -15.51 13.75 17.37
CA GLY A 114 -15.79 14.34 18.70
C GLY A 114 -16.65 13.47 19.63
N THR A 115 -16.74 12.19 19.32
CA THR A 115 -17.57 11.14 19.89
C THR A 115 -16.69 9.89 19.85
N ASP A 116 -17.00 8.87 20.64
CA ASP A 116 -16.16 7.67 20.88
C ASP A 116 -15.96 6.75 19.63
N ASP A 117 -15.93 7.32 18.43
CA ASP A 117 -15.90 6.69 17.13
C ASP A 117 -14.66 7.13 16.34
N VAL A 118 -13.50 6.72 16.84
CA VAL A 118 -12.23 6.92 16.12
C VAL A 118 -12.17 5.95 14.95
N GLN A 119 -12.00 6.48 13.75
CA GLN A 119 -11.78 5.70 12.53
C GLN A 119 -10.48 6.09 11.86
N MET A 120 -9.71 5.10 11.45
CA MET A 120 -8.49 5.31 10.68
C MET A 120 -8.64 4.68 9.30
N ARG A 121 -8.25 5.44 8.27
CA ARG A 121 -8.00 4.96 6.92
C ARG A 121 -6.51 5.04 6.62
N TYR A 122 -5.90 3.90 6.36
CA TYR A 122 -4.51 3.76 5.93
C TYR A 122 -4.48 3.63 4.39
N ILE A 123 -3.85 4.56 3.70
CA ILE A 123 -3.85 4.66 2.24
C ILE A 123 -2.43 4.41 1.73
N LEU A 124 -2.24 3.36 0.94
CA LEU A 124 -0.96 3.01 0.33
C LEU A 124 -0.88 3.53 -1.11
N ARG A 125 0.18 4.25 -1.43
CA ARG A 125 0.44 4.80 -2.77
C ARG A 125 1.18 3.80 -3.65
N LEU A 126 0.56 3.44 -4.76
CA LEU A 126 1.08 2.50 -5.74
C LEU A 126 1.64 3.25 -6.96
N ASP A 127 2.70 2.68 -7.51
CA ASP A 127 3.24 3.04 -8.82
C ASP A 127 2.29 2.52 -9.93
N ALA A 128 1.14 3.15 -10.04
CA ALA A 128 0.06 2.75 -10.91
C ALA A 128 -0.87 3.93 -11.25
N PRO A 129 -1.66 3.81 -12.34
CA PRO A 129 -2.79 4.71 -12.60
C PRO A 129 -3.83 4.67 -11.48
N HIS A 130 -4.53 5.80 -11.26
CA HIS A 130 -5.58 5.90 -10.24
C HIS A 130 -6.67 4.83 -10.38
N HIS A 131 -7.13 4.53 -11.60
CA HIS A 131 -8.17 3.51 -11.81
C HIS A 131 -7.71 2.10 -11.42
N VAL A 132 -6.43 1.76 -11.62
CA VAL A 132 -5.88 0.45 -11.23
C VAL A 132 -5.85 0.32 -9.70
N ALA A 133 -5.51 1.39 -8.99
CA ALA A 133 -5.57 1.41 -7.53
C ALA A 133 -7.01 1.33 -7.01
N ALA A 134 -7.95 2.02 -7.67
CA ALA A 134 -9.37 1.93 -7.34
C ALA A 134 -9.94 0.51 -7.54
N ASP A 135 -9.59 -0.17 -8.63
CA ASP A 135 -9.97 -1.57 -8.85
C ASP A 135 -9.45 -2.51 -7.75
N LEU A 136 -8.27 -2.21 -7.20
CA LEU A 136 -7.72 -2.95 -6.06
C LEU A 136 -8.46 -2.68 -4.76
N ASP A 137 -8.88 -1.43 -4.53
CA ASP A 137 -9.70 -1.05 -3.38
C ASP A 137 -11.05 -1.77 -3.40
N ASP A 138 -11.72 -1.78 -4.54
CA ASP A 138 -13.00 -2.46 -4.71
C ASP A 138 -12.84 -3.96 -4.48
N ALA A 139 -11.79 -4.56 -5.05
CA ALA A 139 -11.52 -5.98 -4.87
C ALA A 139 -11.12 -6.33 -3.43
N LEU A 140 -10.35 -5.49 -2.74
CA LEU A 140 -9.99 -5.70 -1.34
C LEU A 140 -11.22 -5.60 -0.45
N THR A 141 -12.04 -4.57 -0.65
CA THR A 141 -13.30 -4.36 0.07
C THR A 141 -14.23 -5.56 -0.12
N TRP A 142 -14.38 -6.04 -1.36
CA TRP A 142 -15.15 -7.24 -1.65
C TRP A 142 -14.65 -8.45 -0.86
N TRP A 143 -13.34 -8.72 -0.90
CA TRP A 143 -12.75 -9.85 -0.16
C TRP A 143 -12.91 -9.72 1.37
N LEU A 144 -12.76 -8.53 1.93
CA LEU A 144 -12.96 -8.29 3.35
C LEU A 144 -14.42 -8.51 3.77
N CYS A 145 -15.38 -8.16 2.90
CA CYS A 145 -16.79 -8.44 3.12
C CYS A 145 -17.09 -9.94 3.08
N GLU A 146 -16.59 -10.66 2.06
CA GLU A 146 -16.76 -12.11 1.92
C GLU A 146 -16.20 -12.90 3.12
N LEU A 147 -15.15 -12.38 3.76
CA LEU A 147 -14.54 -12.99 4.95
C LEU A 147 -15.10 -12.45 6.28
N GLU A 148 -16.13 -11.61 6.26
CA GLU A 148 -16.71 -10.94 7.44
C GLU A 148 -15.68 -10.14 8.27
N MET A 149 -14.63 -9.68 7.60
CA MET A 149 -13.53 -8.89 8.16
C MET A 149 -13.73 -7.37 8.02
N CYS A 150 -14.75 -6.94 7.26
CA CYS A 150 -15.10 -5.53 7.14
C CYS A 150 -15.63 -5.02 8.49
N ARG A 151 -14.80 -4.26 9.22
CA ARG A 151 -15.12 -3.69 10.54
C ARG A 151 -14.92 -2.17 10.53
N PRO A 152 -15.88 -1.39 11.03
CA PRO A 152 -15.70 0.05 11.19
C PRO A 152 -14.60 0.33 12.21
N GLY A 153 -13.71 1.29 11.91
CA GLY A 153 -12.58 1.67 12.78
C GLY A 153 -11.21 1.57 12.10
N PHE A 154 -10.99 0.56 11.26
CA PHE A 154 -9.76 0.41 10.47
C PHE A 154 -10.09 0.09 9.02
N THR A 155 -9.70 0.98 8.11
CA THR A 155 -9.84 0.78 6.66
C THR A 155 -8.47 0.83 6.01
N PHE A 156 -8.23 -0.06 5.05
CA PHE A 156 -7.06 -0.03 4.18
C PHE A 156 -7.50 0.39 2.77
N SER A 157 -6.74 1.25 2.12
CA SER A 157 -7.03 1.71 0.76
C SER A 157 -5.75 1.89 -0.06
N PHE A 158 -5.91 2.01 -1.37
CA PHE A 158 -4.84 2.24 -2.35
C PHE A 158 -5.05 3.59 -3.04
N SER A 159 -3.96 4.19 -3.50
CA SER A 159 -4.01 5.38 -4.35
C SER A 159 -2.96 5.27 -5.44
N GLY A 160 -3.34 5.53 -6.69
CA GLY A 160 -2.41 5.58 -7.80
C GLY A 160 -1.66 6.91 -7.82
N ALA A 161 -0.34 6.88 -8.05
CA ALA A 161 0.48 8.07 -8.12
C ALA A 161 0.53 8.75 -9.49
N TRP A 162 0.10 8.07 -10.56
CA TRP A 162 0.24 8.61 -11.92
C TRP A 162 -0.80 9.68 -12.21
N THR A 163 -0.33 10.82 -12.66
CA THR A 163 -1.15 11.90 -13.19
C THR A 163 -1.59 11.60 -14.63
N GLU A 164 -2.56 12.37 -15.14
CA GLU A 164 -2.92 12.31 -16.57
C GLU A 164 -1.72 12.61 -17.49
N GLU A 165 -0.81 13.47 -17.05
CA GLU A 165 0.42 13.80 -17.77
C GLU A 165 1.39 12.62 -17.83
N ASP A 166 1.52 11.84 -16.75
CA ASP A 166 2.36 10.63 -16.73
C ASP A 166 1.80 9.57 -17.69
N LEU A 167 0.48 9.42 -17.72
CA LEU A 167 -0.21 8.56 -18.68
C LEU A 167 0.00 9.02 -20.13
N ARG A 168 -0.02 10.34 -20.38
CA ARG A 168 0.25 10.91 -21.70
C ARG A 168 1.66 10.60 -22.17
N ARG A 169 2.67 10.82 -21.32
CA ARG A 169 4.09 10.54 -21.63
C ARG A 169 4.35 9.06 -21.88
N LEU A 170 3.68 8.17 -21.14
CA LEU A 170 3.76 6.73 -21.37
C LEU A 170 3.19 6.31 -22.73
N ARG A 171 2.07 6.91 -23.14
CA ARG A 171 1.50 6.69 -24.47
C ARG A 171 2.43 7.18 -25.57
N GLU A 172 2.96 8.40 -25.45
CA GLU A 172 3.93 8.95 -26.40
C GLU A 172 5.16 8.05 -26.55
N ARG A 173 5.74 7.57 -25.43
CA ARG A 173 6.85 6.60 -25.46
C ARG A 173 6.49 5.25 -26.09
N ALA A 174 5.30 4.73 -25.81
CA ALA A 174 4.85 3.46 -26.39
C ALA A 174 4.65 3.59 -27.91
N GLU A 175 4.17 4.74 -28.38
CA GLU A 175 4.05 5.06 -29.80
C GLU A 175 5.43 5.17 -30.48
N GLU A 176 6.40 5.82 -29.85
CA GLU A 176 7.79 5.91 -30.35
C GLU A 176 8.44 4.52 -30.47
N LEU A 177 8.31 3.66 -29.45
CA LEU A 177 8.84 2.30 -29.47
C LEU A 177 8.10 1.41 -30.50
N GLY A 178 6.79 1.58 -30.65
CA GLY A 178 6.00 0.88 -31.67
C GLY A 178 6.35 1.30 -33.11
N GLN A 179 6.73 2.56 -33.33
CA GLN A 179 7.20 3.05 -34.62
C GLN A 179 8.62 2.54 -34.94
N THR A 180 9.49 2.44 -33.94
CA THR A 180 10.87 1.95 -34.12
C THR A 180 10.89 0.47 -34.53
N THR A 181 9.95 -0.33 -34.04
CA THR A 181 9.88 -1.77 -34.35
C THR A 181 9.32 -2.06 -35.76
N ARG A 182 8.68 -1.07 -36.42
CA ARG A 182 8.07 -1.22 -37.75
C ARG A 182 8.97 -0.75 -38.90
N GLY A 183 10.12 -0.12 -38.59
CA GLY A 183 11.03 0.50 -39.55
C GLY A 183 12.13 -0.40 -40.14
N ASP A 184 12.47 -1.52 -39.50
CA ASP A 184 13.70 -2.28 -39.84
C ASP A 184 13.49 -3.58 -40.65
N THR A 185 12.32 -3.80 -41.24
CA THR A 185 12.09 -4.95 -42.14
C THR A 185 12.21 -4.57 -43.61
N HIS A 186 13.35 -4.00 -44.01
CA HIS A 186 13.73 -3.87 -45.41
C HIS A 186 15.24 -4.11 -45.57
N ALA A 187 15.68 -5.32 -45.23
CA ALA A 187 17.01 -5.80 -45.61
C ALA A 187 16.90 -6.46 -46.99
N ASP A 188 17.44 -5.78 -47.99
CA ASP A 188 17.60 -6.25 -49.35
C ASP A 188 18.28 -7.63 -49.40
N LEU A 189 17.62 -8.57 -50.08
CA LEU A 189 18.23 -9.83 -50.50
C LEU A 189 19.09 -9.56 -51.75
N PRO A 190 20.41 -9.82 -51.72
CA PRO A 190 21.23 -9.71 -52.92
C PRO A 190 20.85 -10.83 -53.90
N SER A 191 20.72 -10.44 -55.17
CA SER A 191 20.40 -11.31 -56.31
C SER A 191 21.53 -12.26 -56.68
#